data_AF-A0A917UDA9-F1
#
_entry.id   AF-A0A917UDA9-F1
#
_cell.length_a   1.000
_cell.length_b   1.000
_cell.length_c   1.000
_cell.angle_alpha   90.00
_cell.angle_beta   90.00
_cell.angle_gamma   90.00
#
_symmetry.space_group_name_H-M   'P 1'
#
loop_
_entity.id
_entity.type
_entity.pdbx_description
1 polymer ?
#
loop_
_entity_poly.entity_id
_entity_poly.type
_entity_poly.pdbx_seq_one_letter_code
_entity_poly.pdbx_strand_id
1 'polypeptide(L)'
;MTWRAVVFEGPEDYHRRIDDPALEIDENCVLVIRNTGPIGYPGSAEVANMQPPTSLILRGVEAIPTLGDGRQSGTADAPSILNASPEAAVGGNLAIVRTRDRITLDIPAHRIDVELSDEEIAERWRVHTPPPLDNQTPWQELFRTHTGQLDTGSCLDFAVAYRDIVHTKGLPRDSH
;
A
#
# COMPACT_ATOMS: atom_id res chain seq x y z
N MET A 1 2.19 -14.51 14.58
CA MET A 1 1.98 -15.36 13.38
C MET A 1 3.08 -15.03 12.39
N THR A 2 3.56 -15.99 11.61
CA THR A 2 4.61 -15.74 10.61
C THR A 2 4.21 -16.33 9.27
N TRP A 3 4.35 -15.55 8.20
CA TRP A 3 3.95 -15.92 6.85
C TRP A 3 5.08 -15.70 5.86
N ARG A 4 4.98 -16.39 4.72
CA ARG A 4 5.82 -16.15 3.56
C ARG A 4 5.18 -15.11 2.64
N ALA A 5 5.88 -14.04 2.32
CA ALA A 5 5.38 -12.98 1.44
C ALA A 5 5.25 -13.46 -0.02
N VAL A 6 4.20 -13.01 -0.69
CA VAL A 6 4.03 -13.05 -2.15
C VAL A 6 3.71 -11.64 -2.61
N VAL A 7 4.66 -10.99 -3.27
CA VAL A 7 4.56 -9.56 -3.62
C VAL A 7 4.03 -9.37 -5.03
N PHE A 8 3.11 -8.42 -5.18
CA PHE A 8 2.54 -7.95 -6.44
C PHE A 8 2.74 -6.44 -6.61
N GLU A 9 3.07 -6.04 -7.84
CA GLU A 9 3.22 -4.64 -8.24
C GLU A 9 1.89 -4.11 -8.82
N GLY A 10 0.99 -3.67 -7.95
CA GLY A 10 -0.34 -3.21 -8.35
C GLY A 10 -1.31 -4.33 -8.78
N PRO A 11 -2.58 -3.98 -9.04
CA PRO A 11 -3.64 -4.96 -9.32
C PRO A 11 -3.44 -5.69 -10.66
N GLU A 12 -2.80 -5.07 -11.65
CA GLU A 12 -2.51 -5.70 -12.94
C GLU A 12 -1.52 -6.87 -12.78
N ASP A 13 -0.48 -6.71 -11.97
CA ASP A 13 0.46 -7.80 -11.68
C ASP A 13 -0.20 -8.90 -10.84
N TYR A 14 -1.02 -8.52 -9.86
CA TYR A 14 -1.83 -9.44 -9.07
C TYR A 14 -2.71 -10.31 -9.96
N HIS A 15 -3.57 -9.72 -10.80
CA HIS A 15 -4.46 -10.46 -11.68
C HIS A 15 -3.71 -11.34 -12.68
N ARG A 16 -2.54 -10.90 -13.14
CA ARG A 16 -1.72 -11.66 -14.08
C ARG A 16 -1.07 -12.89 -13.44
N ARG A 17 -0.60 -12.78 -12.19
CA ARG A 17 0.27 -13.80 -11.58
C ARG A 17 -0.36 -14.60 -10.45
N ILE A 18 -1.52 -14.21 -9.91
CA ILE A 18 -2.08 -14.86 -8.71
C ILE A 18 -2.19 -16.39 -8.86
N ASP A 19 -2.58 -16.88 -10.04
CA ASP A 19 -2.69 -18.31 -10.34
C ASP A 19 -1.41 -18.96 -10.90
N ASP A 20 -0.27 -18.26 -10.91
CA ASP A 20 1.01 -18.81 -11.36
C ASP A 20 1.53 -19.85 -10.35
N PRO A 21 1.64 -21.14 -10.73
CA PRO A 21 2.12 -22.19 -9.83
C PRO A 21 3.57 -21.96 -9.35
N ALA A 22 4.39 -21.18 -10.07
CA ALA A 22 5.76 -20.86 -9.68
C ALA A 22 5.85 -19.97 -8.43
N LEU A 23 4.74 -19.32 -8.03
CA LEU A 23 4.65 -18.56 -6.78
C LEU A 23 4.44 -19.44 -5.54
N GLU A 24 4.08 -20.72 -5.73
CA GLU A 24 3.93 -21.73 -4.68
C GLU A 24 3.06 -21.25 -3.51
N ILE A 25 1.99 -20.52 -3.81
CA ILE A 25 1.12 -19.88 -2.80
C ILE A 25 0.36 -20.96 -2.02
N ASP A 26 0.45 -20.90 -0.70
CA ASP A 26 -0.25 -21.78 0.24
C ASP A 26 -0.91 -20.98 1.38
N GLU A 27 -1.55 -21.69 2.31
CA GLU A 27 -2.25 -21.11 3.48
C GLU A 27 -1.30 -20.41 4.48
N ASN A 28 0.01 -20.62 4.37
CA ASN A 28 1.03 -19.98 5.21
C ASN A 28 1.65 -18.74 4.54
N CYS A 29 1.05 -18.27 3.44
CA CYS A 29 1.47 -17.07 2.74
C CYS A 29 0.71 -15.83 3.20
N VAL A 30 1.33 -14.66 2.97
CA VAL A 30 0.67 -13.36 3.00
C VAL A 30 0.80 -12.74 1.61
N LEU A 31 -0.33 -12.32 1.04
CA LEU A 31 -0.34 -11.62 -0.23
C LEU A 31 -0.03 -10.14 0.02
N VAL A 32 1.00 -9.63 -0.64
CA VAL A 32 1.45 -8.25 -0.46
C VAL A 32 1.22 -7.51 -1.77
N ILE A 33 0.49 -6.39 -1.73
CA ILE A 33 0.34 -5.49 -2.87
C ILE A 33 0.88 -4.11 -2.51
N ARG A 34 1.65 -3.53 -3.41
CA ARG A 34 2.29 -2.22 -3.19
C ARG A 34 2.15 -1.31 -4.39
N ASN A 35 2.52 -0.05 -4.20
CA ASN A 35 2.32 1.03 -5.17
C ASN A 35 0.82 1.31 -5.38
N THR A 36 0.02 1.10 -4.34
CA THR A 36 -1.44 1.26 -4.34
C THR A 36 -1.92 2.34 -3.39
N GLY A 37 -0.99 3.08 -2.78
CA GLY A 37 -1.27 4.21 -1.88
C GLY A 37 -1.60 5.52 -2.61
N PRO A 38 -1.64 6.65 -1.87
CA PRO A 38 -1.96 7.97 -2.41
C PRO A 38 -1.09 8.38 -3.60
N ILE A 39 0.22 8.25 -3.48
CA ILE A 39 1.16 8.66 -4.52
C ILE A 39 1.38 7.53 -5.51
N GLY A 40 1.40 6.27 -5.09
CA GLY A 40 1.70 5.12 -5.94
C GLY A 40 0.66 4.89 -7.03
N TYR A 41 -0.62 4.80 -6.64
CA TYR A 41 -1.67 4.32 -7.54
C TYR A 41 -1.96 5.25 -8.74
N PRO A 42 -2.30 6.55 -8.58
CA PRO A 42 -2.48 7.38 -7.37
C PRO A 42 -3.93 7.45 -6.84
N GLY A 43 -4.11 7.93 -5.60
CA GLY A 43 -5.42 8.14 -4.95
C GLY A 43 -5.84 7.05 -3.97
N SER A 44 -4.93 6.11 -3.63
CA SER A 44 -5.17 5.00 -2.71
C SER A 44 -6.33 4.09 -3.11
N ALA A 45 -6.05 3.09 -3.93
CA ALA A 45 -7.07 2.20 -4.48
C ALA A 45 -7.54 1.12 -3.48
N GLU A 46 -8.77 0.64 -3.66
CA GLU A 46 -9.37 -0.44 -2.88
C GLU A 46 -9.01 -1.81 -3.49
N VAL A 47 -7.76 -2.23 -3.32
CA VAL A 47 -7.20 -3.42 -3.98
C VAL A 47 -6.47 -4.37 -3.02
N ALA A 48 -6.38 -4.03 -1.74
CA ALA A 48 -5.69 -4.86 -0.74
C ALA A 48 -6.48 -6.13 -0.34
N ASN A 49 -7.79 -6.19 -0.63
CA ASN A 49 -8.66 -7.35 -0.43
C ASN A 49 -8.45 -8.42 -1.52
N MET A 50 -7.19 -8.84 -1.70
CA MET A 50 -6.82 -9.91 -2.63
C MET A 50 -7.42 -11.25 -2.19
N GLN A 51 -7.87 -12.03 -3.18
CA GLN A 51 -8.34 -13.39 -2.97
C GLN A 51 -7.17 -14.37 -3.08
N PRO A 52 -7.24 -15.52 -2.39
CA PRO A 52 -6.32 -16.62 -2.65
C PRO A 52 -6.39 -17.07 -4.12
N PRO A 53 -5.35 -17.73 -4.66
CA PRO A 53 -5.42 -18.35 -5.97
C PRO A 53 -6.57 -19.36 -6.06
N THR A 54 -7.03 -19.59 -7.29
CA THR A 54 -8.14 -20.50 -7.62
C THR A 54 -7.91 -21.89 -7.02
N SER A 55 -6.65 -22.36 -7.02
CA SER A 55 -6.27 -23.67 -6.47
C SER A 55 -6.53 -23.80 -4.96
N LEU A 56 -6.39 -22.72 -4.19
CA LEU A 56 -6.69 -22.70 -2.75
C LEU A 56 -8.19 -22.58 -2.49
N ILE A 57 -8.88 -21.73 -3.26
CA ILE A 57 -10.34 -21.58 -3.18
C ILE A 57 -11.04 -22.91 -3.45
N LEU A 58 -10.61 -23.66 -4.48
CA LEU A 58 -11.16 -24.99 -4.79
C LEU A 58 -10.93 -26.02 -3.68
N ARG A 59 -9.98 -25.80 -2.77
CA ARG A 59 -9.74 -26.63 -1.59
C ARG A 59 -10.52 -26.17 -0.35
N GLY A 60 -11.33 -25.12 -0.48
CA GLY A 60 -12.11 -24.53 0.62
C GLY A 60 -11.36 -23.48 1.44
N VAL A 61 -10.22 -22.98 0.97
CA VAL A 61 -9.52 -21.85 1.59
C VAL A 61 -10.12 -20.56 1.05
N GLU A 62 -10.98 -19.92 1.83
CA GLU A 62 -11.72 -18.72 1.41
C GLU A 62 -10.89 -17.44 1.51
N ALA A 63 -9.94 -17.39 2.44
CA ALA A 63 -9.09 -16.23 2.66
C ALA A 63 -7.71 -16.61 3.18
N ILE A 64 -6.70 -15.79 2.84
CA ILE A 64 -5.38 -15.77 3.46
C ILE A 64 -5.03 -14.32 3.80
N PRO A 65 -4.10 -14.06 4.73
CA PRO A 65 -3.71 -12.71 5.11
C PRO A 65 -3.24 -11.89 3.90
N THR A 66 -3.59 -10.60 3.91
CA THR A 66 -3.11 -9.65 2.91
C THR A 66 -2.51 -8.41 3.57
N LEU A 67 -1.62 -7.73 2.85
CA LEU A 67 -0.93 -6.53 3.29
C LEU A 67 -0.78 -5.56 2.12
N GLY A 68 -1.07 -4.28 2.33
CA GLY A 68 -0.77 -3.27 1.32
C GLY A 68 -0.76 -1.83 1.78
N ASP A 69 -0.20 -0.97 0.93
CA ASP A 69 -0.16 0.49 1.11
C ASP A 69 -1.43 1.20 0.58
N GLY A 70 -2.34 0.44 -0.03
CA GLY A 70 -3.68 0.88 -0.44
C GLY A 70 -4.76 0.64 0.60
N ARG A 71 -6.01 0.65 0.13
CA ARG A 71 -7.24 0.46 0.90
C ARG A 71 -7.95 -0.85 0.50
N GLN A 72 -9.09 -1.07 1.12
CA GLN A 72 -10.11 -2.03 0.65
C GLN A 72 -11.51 -1.43 0.85
N SER A 73 -12.50 -2.00 0.18
CA SER A 73 -13.90 -1.66 0.42
C SER A 73 -14.28 -1.95 1.88
N GLY A 74 -15.09 -1.08 2.48
CA GLY A 74 -15.66 -1.31 3.82
C GLY A 74 -16.59 -2.53 3.91
N THR A 75 -16.98 -3.12 2.78
CA THR A 75 -17.78 -4.35 2.71
C THR A 75 -16.94 -5.62 2.55
N ALA A 76 -15.61 -5.50 2.51
CA ALA A 76 -14.71 -6.64 2.36
C ALA A 76 -14.58 -7.45 3.65
N ASP A 77 -14.48 -8.77 3.50
CA ASP A 77 -14.29 -9.76 4.57
C ASP A 77 -12.85 -10.32 4.65
N ALA A 78 -11.98 -9.87 3.74
CA ALA A 78 -10.57 -10.25 3.73
C ALA A 78 -9.85 -9.77 5.00
N PRO A 79 -9.02 -10.62 5.65
CA PRO A 79 -8.24 -10.28 6.83
C PRO A 79 -7.00 -9.45 6.46
N SER A 80 -7.23 -8.24 5.96
CA SER A 80 -6.20 -7.38 5.38
C SER A 80 -5.55 -6.44 6.40
N ILE A 81 -4.25 -6.21 6.24
CA ILE A 81 -3.51 -5.10 6.85
C ILE A 81 -3.40 -3.99 5.81
N LEU A 82 -3.95 -2.83 6.12
CA LEU A 82 -4.22 -1.75 5.16
C LEU A 82 -3.42 -0.50 5.49
N ASN A 83 -3.44 0.46 4.57
CA ASN A 83 -2.96 1.82 4.78
C ASN A 83 -1.48 1.89 5.21
N ALA A 84 -0.67 0.89 4.84
CA ALA A 84 0.73 0.85 5.20
C ALA A 84 1.42 2.16 4.77
N SER A 85 1.92 2.91 5.75
CA SER A 85 2.49 4.24 5.59
C SER A 85 3.85 4.29 6.29
N PRO A 86 4.91 4.87 5.69
CA PRO A 86 4.94 5.42 4.33
C PRO A 86 4.67 4.35 3.26
N GLU A 87 3.99 4.71 2.18
CA GLU A 87 3.73 3.80 1.07
C GLU A 87 5.01 3.44 0.31
N ALA A 88 4.98 2.41 -0.53
CA ALA A 88 6.16 1.99 -1.28
C ALA A 88 6.69 3.09 -2.20
N ALA A 89 5.80 3.85 -2.83
CA ALA A 89 6.15 4.87 -3.82
C ALA A 89 6.94 6.07 -3.24
N VAL A 90 6.96 6.26 -1.92
CA VAL A 90 7.63 7.39 -1.25
C VAL A 90 8.74 6.98 -0.29
N GLY A 91 9.24 5.75 -0.40
CA GLY A 91 10.35 5.29 0.43
C GLY A 91 9.95 4.42 1.63
N GLY A 92 8.71 3.94 1.69
CA GLY A 92 8.30 2.97 2.71
C GLY A 92 8.96 1.61 2.51
N ASN A 93 9.28 0.90 3.61
CA ASN A 93 9.95 -0.40 3.54
C ASN A 93 9.15 -1.49 2.80
N LEU A 94 7.85 -1.29 2.57
CA LEU A 94 7.07 -2.17 1.69
C LEU A 94 7.66 -2.24 0.26
N ALA A 95 8.36 -1.19 -0.18
CA ALA A 95 9.05 -1.11 -1.48
C ALA A 95 10.22 -2.10 -1.65
N ILE A 96 10.79 -2.59 -0.54
CA ILE A 96 11.94 -3.51 -0.56
C ILE A 96 11.57 -4.94 -0.15
N VAL A 97 10.32 -5.19 0.26
CA VAL A 97 9.84 -6.55 0.49
C VAL A 97 9.88 -7.33 -0.83
N ARG A 98 10.30 -8.59 -0.77
CA ARG A 98 10.42 -9.50 -1.90
C ARG A 98 9.59 -10.76 -1.64
N THR A 99 9.08 -11.36 -2.70
CA THR A 99 8.44 -12.69 -2.62
C THR A 99 9.41 -13.68 -1.96
N ARG A 100 8.89 -14.48 -1.03
CA ARG A 100 9.61 -15.42 -0.14
C ARG A 100 10.24 -14.82 1.13
N ASP A 101 10.20 -13.51 1.35
CA ASP A 101 10.53 -12.95 2.67
C ASP A 101 9.56 -13.47 3.75
N ARG A 102 10.01 -13.52 5.01
CA ARG A 102 9.15 -13.85 6.14
C ARG A 102 8.60 -12.57 6.76
N ILE A 103 7.31 -12.54 7.03
CA ILE A 103 6.62 -11.44 7.71
C ILE A 103 5.98 -11.97 8.98
N THR A 104 6.30 -11.34 10.10
CA THR A 104 5.75 -11.70 11.41
C THR A 104 4.79 -10.63 11.91
N LEU A 105 3.56 -11.04 12.25
CA LEU A 105 2.55 -10.20 12.89
C LEU A 105 2.37 -10.59 14.35
N ASP A 106 2.49 -9.58 15.22
CA ASP A 106 2.16 -9.63 16.64
C ASP A 106 1.05 -8.62 16.92
N ILE A 107 -0.20 -9.11 17.01
CA ILE A 107 -1.38 -8.27 17.25
C ILE A 107 -1.35 -7.66 18.67
N PRO A 108 -1.08 -8.42 19.75
CA PRO A 108 -0.96 -7.85 21.09
C PRO A 108 0.09 -6.72 21.20
N ALA A 109 1.21 -6.85 20.47
CA ALA A 109 2.25 -5.82 20.45
C ALA A 109 2.01 -4.72 19.40
N HIS A 110 0.93 -4.80 18.62
CA HIS A 110 0.65 -3.92 17.49
C HIS A 110 1.82 -3.79 16.50
N ARG A 111 2.52 -4.90 16.24
CA ARG A 111 3.76 -4.91 15.47
C ARG A 111 3.69 -5.85 14.28
N ILE A 112 4.22 -5.38 13.16
CA ILE A 112 4.47 -6.19 11.97
C ILE A 112 5.91 -5.96 11.54
N ASP A 113 6.65 -7.04 11.37
CA ASP A 113 8.06 -7.02 11.00
C ASP A 113 8.27 -7.86 9.75
N VAL A 114 9.08 -7.35 8.81
CA VAL A 114 9.73 -8.22 7.83
C VAL A 114 11.02 -8.73 8.46
N GLU A 115 11.25 -10.04 8.42
CA GLU A 115 12.41 -10.68 9.06
C GLU A 115 13.69 -10.49 8.22
N LEU A 116 14.14 -9.24 8.14
CA LEU A 116 15.39 -8.83 7.49
C LEU A 116 16.30 -8.17 8.53
N SER A 117 17.61 -8.33 8.37
CA SER A 117 18.57 -7.54 9.16
C SER A 117 18.66 -6.11 8.61
N ASP A 118 19.19 -5.20 9.42
CA ASP A 118 19.40 -3.81 9.02
C ASP A 118 20.35 -3.72 7.79
N GLU A 119 21.34 -4.61 7.69
CA GLU A 119 22.25 -4.67 6.55
C GLU A 119 21.53 -5.08 5.26
N GLU A 120 20.63 -6.05 5.33
CA GLU A 120 19.83 -6.49 4.18
C GLU A 120 18.84 -5.40 3.76
N ILE A 121 18.21 -4.71 4.72
CA ILE A 121 17.35 -3.55 4.45
C ILE A 121 18.15 -2.46 3.73
N ALA A 122 19.33 -2.12 4.22
CA ALA A 122 20.20 -1.10 3.63
C ALA A 122 20.65 -1.49 2.22
N GLU A 123 21.06 -2.74 2.00
CA GLU A 123 21.48 -3.23 0.68
C GLU A 123 20.32 -3.23 -0.33
N ARG A 124 19.13 -3.64 0.10
CA ARG A 124 17.94 -3.60 -0.77
C ARG A 124 17.59 -2.19 -1.18
N TRP A 125 17.66 -1.22 -0.25
CA TRP A 125 17.47 0.19 -0.58
C TRP A 125 18.54 0.72 -1.54
N ARG A 126 19.80 0.31 -1.39
CA ARG A 126 20.90 0.72 -2.26
C ARG A 126 20.67 0.35 -3.74
N VAL A 127 20.02 -0.79 -3.99
CA VAL A 127 19.72 -1.28 -5.35
C VAL A 127 18.26 -1.07 -5.76
N HIS A 128 17.43 -0.49 -4.90
CA HIS A 128 16.02 -0.27 -5.19
C HIS A 128 15.87 0.82 -6.24
N THR A 129 15.10 0.51 -7.28
CA THR A 129 14.68 1.49 -8.28
C THR A 129 13.16 1.61 -8.20
N PRO A 130 12.61 2.76 -7.77
CA PRO A 130 11.16 2.93 -7.70
C PRO A 130 10.55 2.89 -9.11
N PRO A 131 9.33 2.36 -9.26
CA PRO A 131 8.65 2.39 -10.56
C PRO A 131 8.38 3.83 -11.00
N PRO A 132 8.36 4.11 -12.31
CA PRO A 132 7.99 5.43 -12.80
C PRO A 132 6.55 5.76 -12.43
N LEU A 133 6.33 6.98 -11.94
CA LEU A 133 5.02 7.50 -11.61
C LEU A 133 4.56 8.40 -12.77
N ASP A 134 3.66 7.89 -13.61
CA ASP A 134 3.10 8.64 -14.73
C ASP A 134 1.81 9.37 -14.34
N ASN A 135 1.69 10.64 -14.72
CA ASN A 135 0.50 11.44 -14.50
C ASN A 135 -0.32 11.51 -15.78
N GLN A 136 -1.50 10.89 -15.76
CA GLN A 136 -2.43 10.88 -16.88
C GLN A 136 -3.28 12.16 -16.97
N THR A 137 -3.34 12.95 -15.90
CA THR A 137 -4.11 14.20 -15.84
C THR A 137 -3.39 15.28 -15.04
N PRO A 138 -3.68 16.57 -15.29
CA PRO A 138 -3.14 17.66 -14.47
C PRO A 138 -3.52 17.54 -12.97
N TRP A 139 -4.69 16.97 -12.67
CA TRP A 139 -5.11 16.74 -11.29
C TRP A 139 -4.24 15.68 -10.60
N GLN A 140 -3.85 14.61 -11.31
CA GLN A 140 -2.94 13.62 -10.74
C GLN A 140 -1.59 14.22 -10.40
N GLU A 141 -1.06 15.10 -11.26
CA GLU A 141 0.18 15.83 -10.97
C GLU A 141 0.05 16.70 -9.73
N LEU A 142 -1.01 17.50 -9.62
CA LEU A 142 -1.30 18.32 -8.44
C LEU A 142 -1.44 17.45 -7.18
N PHE A 143 -2.19 16.35 -7.27
CA PHE A 143 -2.44 15.45 -6.16
C PHE A 143 -1.14 14.78 -5.68
N ARG A 144 -0.36 14.14 -6.56
CA ARG A 144 0.91 13.50 -6.18
C ARG A 144 1.92 14.48 -5.58
N THR A 145 1.91 15.74 -6.03
CA THR A 145 2.82 16.78 -5.54
C THR A 145 2.51 17.23 -4.11
N HIS A 146 1.23 17.16 -3.72
CA HIS A 146 0.76 17.83 -2.50
C HIS A 146 0.06 16.91 -1.50
N THR A 147 -0.25 15.66 -1.84
CA THR A 147 -0.93 14.75 -0.93
C THR A 147 0.03 14.19 0.13
N GLY A 148 -0.44 14.16 1.37
CA GLY A 148 0.18 13.41 2.46
C GLY A 148 -0.14 11.91 2.40
N GLN A 149 0.27 11.18 3.43
CA GLN A 149 0.11 9.73 3.54
C GLN A 149 -1.19 9.35 4.29
N LEU A 150 -1.60 8.09 4.25
CA LEU A 150 -2.87 7.65 4.84
C LEU A 150 -2.88 7.73 6.37
N ASP A 151 -1.72 7.61 7.02
CA ASP A 151 -1.55 7.81 8.47
C ASP A 151 -1.99 9.20 8.95
N THR A 152 -1.90 10.20 8.07
CA THR A 152 -2.30 11.60 8.28
C THR A 152 -3.57 11.97 7.51
N GLY A 153 -4.23 11.00 6.88
CA GLY A 153 -5.51 11.16 6.19
C GLY A 153 -5.43 11.54 4.71
N SER A 154 -4.24 11.50 4.08
CA SER A 154 -4.03 11.80 2.65
C SER A 154 -4.59 13.16 2.20
N CYS A 155 -4.59 14.13 3.12
CA CYS A 155 -4.95 15.51 2.82
C CYS A 155 -3.95 16.12 1.82
N LEU A 156 -4.32 17.23 1.19
CA LEU A 156 -3.30 18.12 0.60
C LEU A 156 -2.54 18.79 1.76
N ASP A 157 -1.25 18.56 1.89
CA ASP A 157 -0.43 18.97 3.03
C ASP A 157 -0.51 20.47 3.31
N PHE A 158 -0.52 21.30 2.26
CA PHE A 158 -0.65 22.74 2.43
C PHE A 158 -2.05 23.16 2.93
N ALA A 159 -3.08 22.39 2.61
CA ALA A 159 -4.48 22.78 2.86
C ALA A 159 -4.82 22.74 4.35
N VAL A 160 -4.17 21.88 5.14
CA VAL A 160 -4.46 21.73 6.58
C VAL A 160 -4.15 22.99 7.40
N ALA A 161 -3.32 23.89 6.85
CA ALA A 161 -2.98 25.19 7.43
C ALA A 161 -4.07 26.27 7.23
N TYR A 162 -4.99 26.08 6.27
CA TYR A 162 -6.04 27.04 5.95
C TYR A 162 -7.30 26.72 6.74
N ARG A 163 -7.38 27.27 7.96
CA ARG A 163 -8.54 27.10 8.86
C ARG A 163 -9.12 28.46 9.19
N ASP A 164 -10.44 28.49 9.43
CA ASP A 164 -11.16 29.70 9.82
C ASP A 164 -10.79 30.92 8.96
N ILE A 165 -10.87 30.73 7.64
CA ILE A 165 -10.33 31.70 6.66
C ILE A 165 -11.00 33.07 6.82
N VAL A 166 -12.31 33.08 7.09
CA VAL A 166 -13.08 34.32 7.25
C VAL A 166 -12.54 35.17 8.41
N HIS A 167 -12.23 34.57 9.56
CA HIS A 167 -11.76 35.33 10.72
C HIS A 167 -10.23 35.53 10.73
N THR A 168 -9.46 34.62 10.13
CA THR A 168 -7.98 34.68 10.14
C THR A 168 -7.37 35.42 8.96
N LYS A 169 -8.03 35.43 7.80
CA LYS A 169 -7.57 36.11 6.57
C LYS A 169 -8.45 37.30 6.17
N GLY A 170 -9.65 37.40 6.75
CA GLY A 170 -10.59 38.47 6.45
C GLY A 170 -11.40 38.22 5.17
N LEU A 171 -12.20 39.21 4.79
CA LEU A 171 -12.95 39.17 3.54
C LEU A 171 -11.99 39.24 2.34
N PRO A 172 -12.28 38.51 1.25
CA PRO A 172 -11.56 38.67 -0.02
C PRO A 172 -11.63 40.11 -0.53
N ARG A 173 -10.71 40.44 -1.44
CA ARG A 173 -10.69 41.75 -2.11
C ARG A 173 -11.98 42.00 -2.86
N ASP A 174 -12.42 43.25 -2.87
CA ASP A 174 -13.50 43.70 -3.76
C ASP A 174 -13.12 43.46 -5.22
N SER A 175 -14.10 43.06 -6.01
CA SER A 175 -13.92 42.77 -7.44
C SER A 175 -14.12 44.00 -8.33
N HIS A 176 -14.77 45.05 -7.81
CA HIS A 176 -15.05 46.34 -8.44
C HIS A 176 -15.15 47.44 -7.38
#